data_AF-A0A194QAK3-F1
#
_entry.id   AF-A0A194QAK3-F1
#
_cell.length_a   1.000
_cell.length_b   1.000
_cell.length_c   1.000
_cell.angle_alpha   90.00
_cell.angle_beta   90.00
_cell.angle_gamma   90.00
#
_symmetry.space_group_name_H-M   'P 1'
#
loop_
_entity.id
_entity.type
_entity.pdbx_description
1 polymer ?
#
loop_
_entity_poly.entity_id
_entity_poly.type
_entity_poly.pdbx_seq_one_letter_code
_entity_poly.pdbx_strand_id
1 'polypeptide(L)'
;MEDALGRSAPTSFAENEIKLKLFRMMHESISDSESKIKRAEMIRKSYENNTSFEIGFIVADTTDKYTTMADIGGMLDRLFDEWRPIEHINAYEHIANKGIEINQLIELVKTVLKRNKTSSVYRRFLNLSL
;
A
#
# COMPACT_ATOMS: atom_id res chain seq x y z
N MET A 1 8.87 4.91 42.99
CA MET A 1 9.56 5.34 44.22
C MET A 1 9.31 6.85 44.28
N GLU A 2 8.41 7.29 45.16
CA GLU A 2 7.98 8.68 45.31
C GLU A 2 8.90 9.39 46.30
N ASP A 3 9.42 10.57 45.95
CA ASP A 3 10.13 11.41 46.89
C ASP A 3 9.16 12.17 47.80
N ALA A 4 9.60 12.40 49.04
CA ALA A 4 8.84 12.84 50.21
C ALA A 4 8.24 14.27 50.16
N LEU A 5 7.95 14.81 48.97
CA LEU A 5 7.33 16.13 48.78
C LEU A 5 6.11 16.12 47.85
N GLY A 6 5.56 14.96 47.50
CA GLY A 6 4.26 14.86 46.82
C GLY A 6 4.17 15.58 45.47
N ARG A 7 5.31 15.83 44.81
CA ARG A 7 5.33 16.35 43.44
C ARG A 7 5.42 15.17 42.50
N SER A 8 4.31 14.83 41.85
CA SER A 8 4.32 14.04 40.62
C SER A 8 5.35 14.66 39.66
N ALA A 9 6.23 13.85 39.07
CA ALA A 9 7.14 14.30 38.03
C ALA A 9 6.37 15.21 37.05
N PRO A 10 6.90 16.38 36.67
CA PRO A 10 6.13 17.37 35.95
C PRO A 10 5.67 16.74 34.64
N THR A 11 4.36 16.78 34.40
CA THR A 11 3.69 16.29 33.18
C THR A 11 4.39 16.76 31.89
N SER A 12 5.11 17.89 31.94
CA SER A 12 5.91 18.43 30.85
C SER A 12 7.10 17.58 30.40
N PHE A 13 7.74 16.79 31.27
CA PHE A 13 8.90 15.97 30.88
C PHE A 13 8.48 14.75 30.05
N ALA A 14 7.47 14.01 30.52
CA ALA A 14 6.91 12.88 29.79
C ALA A 14 6.25 13.32 28.48
N GLU A 15 5.57 14.48 28.48
CA GLU A 15 4.97 15.04 27.27
C GLU A 15 6.02 15.51 26.25
N ASN A 16 7.15 16.07 26.71
CA ASN A 16 8.28 16.41 25.85
C ASN A 16 8.99 15.18 25.27
N GLU A 17 9.07 14.09 26.04
CA GLU A 17 9.64 12.82 25.56
C GLU A 17 8.78 12.17 24.48
N ILE A 18 7.44 12.20 24.65
CA ILE A 18 6.49 11.73 23.62
C ILE A 18 6.58 12.59 22.37
N LYS A 19 6.62 13.91 22.49
CA LYS A 19 6.78 14.84 21.36
C LYS A 19 8.10 14.58 20.61
N LEU A 20 9.20 14.35 21.34
CA LEU A 20 10.49 14.03 20.74
C LEU A 20 10.47 12.68 20.00
N LYS A 21 9.79 11.68 20.58
CA LYS A 21 9.62 10.37 19.94
C LYS A 21 8.80 10.48 18.65
N LEU A 22 7.68 11.20 18.68
CA LEU A 22 6.86 11.45 17.49
C LEU A 22 7.63 12.19 16.42
N PHE A 23 8.43 13.20 16.80
CA PHE A 23 9.27 13.94 15.87
C PHE A 23 10.31 13.02 15.20
N ARG A 24 10.96 12.13 15.96
CA ARG A 24 11.89 11.14 15.42
C ARG A 24 11.21 10.18 14.45
N MET A 25 10.06 9.64 14.83
CA MET A 25 9.28 8.74 13.98
C MET A 25 8.86 9.43 12.67
N MET A 26 8.40 10.69 12.75
CA MET A 26 8.09 11.48 11.56
C MET A 26 9.32 11.70 10.68
N HIS A 27 10.45 12.09 11.27
CA HIS A 27 11.68 12.32 10.52
C HIS A 27 12.20 11.05 9.83
N GLU A 28 12.18 9.92 10.52
CA GLU A 28 12.51 8.60 9.95
C GLU A 28 11.55 8.24 8.82
N SER A 29 10.24 8.47 9.00
CA SER A 29 9.24 8.23 7.95
C SER A 29 9.44 9.09 6.71
N ILE A 30 9.83 10.36 6.88
CA ILE A 30 10.14 11.27 5.77
C ILE A 30 11.40 10.77 5.06
N SER A 31 12.46 10.45 5.80
CA SER A 31 13.72 9.97 5.23
C SER A 31 13.56 8.66 4.46
N ASP A 32 12.77 7.72 5.00
CA ASP A 32 12.41 6.47 4.31
C ASP A 32 11.62 6.74 3.03
N SER A 33 10.66 7.67 3.07
CA SER A 33 9.89 8.08 1.89
C SER A 33 10.79 8.69 0.80
N GLU A 34 11.72 9.58 1.16
CA GLU A 34 12.69 10.15 0.22
C GLU A 34 13.58 9.08 -0.42
N SER A 35 14.03 8.09 0.36
CA SER A 35 14.82 6.96 -0.14
C SER A 35 14.03 6.12 -1.15
N LYS A 36 12.76 5.84 -0.86
CA LYS A 36 11.85 5.14 -1.77
C LYS A 36 11.60 5.91 -3.06
N ILE A 37 11.41 7.23 -2.98
CA ILE A 37 11.26 8.10 -4.16
C ILE A 37 12.50 8.01 -5.05
N LYS A 38 13.70 8.19 -4.48
CA LYS A 38 14.96 8.09 -5.24
C LYS A 38 15.12 6.73 -5.91
N ARG A 39 14.75 5.65 -5.21
CA ARG A 39 14.79 4.29 -5.77
C ARG A 39 13.78 4.12 -6.91
N ALA A 40 12.56 4.63 -6.76
CA ALA A 40 11.54 4.60 -7.80
C ALA A 40 11.99 5.36 -9.06
N GLU A 41 12.61 6.52 -8.91
CA GLU A 41 13.18 7.28 -10.04
C GLU A 41 14.30 6.53 -10.76
N MET A 42 15.20 5.89 -10.01
CA MET A 42 16.29 5.08 -10.57
C MET A 42 15.75 3.89 -11.36
N ILE A 43 14.78 3.18 -10.80
CA ILE A 43 14.10 2.06 -11.45
C ILE A 43 13.39 2.55 -12.72
N ARG A 44 12.64 3.65 -12.64
CA ARG A 44 11.96 4.25 -13.79
C ARG A 44 12.94 4.57 -14.92
N LYS A 45 14.08 5.21 -14.62
CA LYS A 45 15.13 5.50 -15.61
C LYS A 45 15.74 4.24 -16.21
N SER A 46 15.93 3.20 -15.40
CA SER A 46 16.56 1.93 -15.84
C SER A 46 15.63 1.09 -16.72
N TYR A 47 14.32 1.25 -16.56
CA TYR A 47 13.30 0.39 -17.19
C TYR A 47 12.25 1.16 -18.00
N GLU A 48 12.56 2.40 -18.42
CA GLU A 48 11.63 3.35 -19.06
C GLU A 48 10.88 2.80 -20.28
N ASN A 49 11.42 1.74 -20.92
CA ASN A 49 10.82 1.05 -22.07
C ASN A 49 10.76 -0.48 -21.92
N ASN A 50 10.83 -1.01 -20.68
CA ASN A 50 10.78 -2.44 -20.44
C ASN A 50 9.34 -2.88 -20.13
N THR A 51 8.68 -3.47 -21.12
CA THR A 51 7.30 -3.98 -20.99
C THR A 51 7.15 -5.01 -19.88
N SER A 52 8.10 -5.93 -19.72
CA SER A 52 8.07 -6.93 -18.65
C SER A 52 8.12 -6.26 -17.28
N PHE A 53 8.94 -5.20 -17.15
CA PHE A 53 9.03 -4.44 -15.92
C PHE A 53 7.72 -3.71 -15.60
N GLU A 54 7.13 -3.02 -16.58
CA GLU A 54 5.83 -2.34 -16.40
C GLU A 54 4.71 -3.31 -16.01
N ILE A 55 4.60 -4.44 -16.71
CA ILE A 55 3.60 -5.46 -16.39
C ILE A 55 3.87 -6.05 -15.00
N GLY A 56 5.13 -6.38 -14.69
CA GLY A 56 5.51 -6.91 -13.37
C GLY A 56 5.18 -5.95 -12.23
N PHE A 57 5.41 -4.65 -12.43
CA PHE A 57 5.05 -3.61 -11.47
C PHE A 57 3.53 -3.55 -11.25
N ILE A 58 2.74 -3.51 -12.34
CA ILE A 58 1.28 -3.44 -12.25
C ILE A 58 0.71 -4.70 -11.59
N VAL A 59 1.26 -5.89 -11.88
CA VAL A 59 0.85 -7.15 -11.26
C VAL A 59 1.18 -7.18 -9.77
N ALA A 60 2.36 -6.70 -9.37
CA ALA A 60 2.73 -6.59 -7.96
C ALA A 60 1.76 -5.66 -7.20
N ASP A 61 1.46 -4.49 -7.77
CA ASP A 61 0.54 -3.53 -7.18
C ASP A 61 -0.91 -4.05 -7.09
N THR A 62 -1.33 -4.83 -8.09
CA THR A 62 -2.62 -5.53 -8.08
C THR A 62 -2.68 -6.57 -6.95
N THR A 63 -1.58 -7.31 -6.75
CA THR A 63 -1.49 -8.37 -5.73
C THR A 63 -1.55 -7.79 -4.31
N ASP A 64 -0.86 -6.67 -4.08
CA ASP A 64 -0.89 -5.96 -2.79
C ASP A 64 -2.31 -5.47 -2.43
N LYS A 65 -3.00 -4.87 -3.40
CA LYS A 65 -4.40 -4.44 -3.23
C LYS A 65 -5.35 -5.60 -3.01
N TYR A 66 -5.16 -6.71 -3.74
CA TYR A 66 -5.94 -7.93 -3.53
C TYR A 66 -5.72 -8.51 -2.13
N THR A 67 -4.47 -8.51 -1.66
CA THR A 67 -4.13 -9.00 -0.31
C THR A 67 -4.81 -8.14 0.76
N THR A 68 -4.74 -6.82 0.63
CA THR A 68 -5.47 -5.88 1.51
C THR A 68 -6.98 -6.16 1.51
N MET A 69 -7.56 -6.39 0.33
CA MET A 69 -9.00 -6.71 0.20
C MET A 69 -9.35 -8.03 0.90
N ALA A 70 -8.50 -9.05 0.77
CA ALA A 70 -8.66 -10.34 1.43
C ALA A 70 -8.54 -10.24 2.96
N ASP A 71 -7.61 -9.42 3.47
CA ASP A 71 -7.45 -9.16 4.90
C ASP A 71 -8.68 -8.48 5.50
N ILE A 72 -9.26 -7.50 4.78
CA ILE A 72 -10.53 -6.85 5.18
C ILE A 72 -11.68 -7.86 5.17
N GLY A 73 -11.74 -8.73 4.16
CA GLY A 73 -12.71 -9.83 4.11
C GLY A 73 -12.59 -10.77 5.33
N GLY A 74 -11.37 -11.16 5.69
CA GLY A 74 -11.13 -11.98 6.89
C GLY A 74 -11.47 -11.27 8.20
N MET A 75 -11.34 -9.95 8.26
CA MET A 75 -11.81 -9.14 9.40
C MET A 75 -13.34 -9.15 9.49
N LEU A 76 -14.05 -9.03 8.37
CA LEU A 76 -15.51 -9.10 8.31
C LEU A 76 -16.03 -10.45 8.81
N ASP A 77 -15.41 -11.56 8.41
CA ASP A 77 -15.79 -12.90 8.89
C ASP A 77 -15.69 -13.02 10.42
N ARG A 78 -14.70 -12.37 11.04
CA ARG A 78 -14.55 -12.34 12.51
C ARG A 78 -15.55 -11.42 13.20
N LEU A 79 -15.97 -10.36 12.52
CA LEU A 79 -16.95 -9.40 13.04
C LEU A 79 -18.39 -9.84 12.77
N PHE A 80 -18.61 -10.91 11.98
CA PHE A 80 -19.94 -11.36 11.60
C PHE A 80 -20.82 -11.72 12.81
N ASP A 81 -20.21 -12.25 13.87
CA ASP A 81 -20.91 -12.59 15.11
C ASP A 81 -21.26 -11.35 15.97
N GLU A 82 -20.56 -10.22 15.75
CA GLU A 82 -20.80 -8.96 16.45
C GLU A 82 -21.58 -7.98 15.56
N TRP A 83 -22.85 -7.73 15.89
CA TRP A 83 -23.69 -6.79 15.13
C TRP A 83 -23.16 -5.34 15.20
N ARG A 84 -22.30 -5.00 14.23
CA ARG A 84 -21.60 -3.71 14.09
C ARG A 84 -21.82 -3.11 12.70
N PRO A 85 -23.03 -2.61 12.40
CA PRO A 85 -23.45 -2.31 11.03
C PRO A 85 -22.61 -1.23 10.34
N ILE A 86 -22.09 -0.25 11.10
CA ILE A 86 -21.26 0.83 10.54
C ILE A 86 -19.90 0.28 10.10
N GLU A 87 -19.28 -0.56 10.92
CA GLU A 87 -18.01 -1.21 10.62
C GLU A 87 -18.11 -2.12 9.41
N HIS A 88 -19.24 -2.83 9.26
CA HIS A 88 -19.52 -3.64 8.08
C HIS A 88 -19.63 -2.78 6.82
N ILE A 89 -20.41 -1.67 6.85
CA ILE A 89 -20.54 -0.75 5.72
C ILE A 89 -19.18 -0.19 5.29
N ASN A 90 -18.38 0.29 6.25
CA ASN A 90 -17.06 0.84 5.97
C ASN A 90 -16.12 -0.20 5.36
N ALA A 91 -16.14 -1.44 5.86
CA ALA A 91 -15.33 -2.52 5.32
C ALA A 91 -15.75 -2.91 3.89
N TYR A 92 -17.06 -2.97 3.59
CA TYR A 92 -17.55 -3.20 2.24
C TYR A 92 -17.17 -2.06 1.29
N GLU A 93 -17.25 -0.81 1.74
CA GLU A 93 -16.80 0.35 0.95
C GLU A 93 -15.31 0.25 0.63
N HIS A 94 -14.48 -0.11 1.63
CA HIS A 94 -13.05 -0.32 1.42
C HIS A 94 -12.76 -1.44 0.41
N ILE A 95 -13.48 -2.57 0.51
CA ILE A 95 -13.37 -3.68 -0.45
C ILE A 95 -13.75 -3.20 -1.86
N ALA A 96 -14.86 -2.48 -2.01
CA ALA A 96 -15.32 -1.97 -3.29
C ALA A 96 -14.29 -1.01 -3.92
N ASN A 97 -13.73 -0.10 -3.13
CA ASN A 97 -12.68 0.83 -3.58
C ASN A 97 -11.43 0.07 -4.07
N LYS A 98 -10.99 -0.96 -3.32
CA LYS A 98 -9.86 -1.80 -3.75
C LYS A 98 -10.17 -2.58 -5.03
N GLY A 99 -11.40 -3.06 -5.19
CA GLY A 99 -11.86 -3.70 -6.43
C GLY A 99 -11.81 -2.76 -7.64
N ILE A 100 -12.20 -1.49 -7.47
CA ILE A 100 -12.10 -0.46 -8.52
C ILE A 100 -10.65 -0.21 -8.91
N GLU A 101 -9.75 -0.05 -7.92
CA GLU A 101 -8.32 0.15 -8.15
C GLU A 101 -7.70 -1.03 -8.92
N ILE A 102 -8.02 -2.28 -8.53
CA ILE A 102 -7.58 -3.49 -9.23
C ILE A 102 -8.04 -3.49 -10.69
N ASN A 103 -9.31 -3.15 -10.94
CA ASN A 103 -9.83 -3.10 -12.30
C ASN A 103 -9.10 -2.07 -13.18
N GLN A 104 -8.79 -0.90 -12.62
CA GLN A 104 -8.00 0.12 -13.32
C GLN A 104 -6.59 -0.38 -13.65
N LEU A 105 -5.93 -1.10 -12.73
CA LEU A 105 -4.62 -1.70 -12.98
C LEU A 105 -4.66 -2.76 -14.08
N ILE A 106 -5.70 -3.59 -14.12
CA ILE A 106 -5.92 -4.58 -15.20
C ILE A 106 -6.05 -3.87 -16.56
N GLU A 107 -6.79 -2.77 -16.65
CA GLU A 107 -6.90 -1.98 -17.89
C GLU A 107 -5.57 -1.34 -18.30
N LEU A 108 -4.74 -0.95 -17.33
CA LEU A 108 -3.37 -0.49 -17.58
C LEU A 108 -2.51 -1.59 -18.21
N VAL A 109 -2.58 -2.84 -17.72
CA VAL A 109 -1.87 -3.98 -18.34
C VAL A 109 -2.31 -4.15 -19.80
N LYS A 110 -3.61 -4.12 -20.07
CA LYS A 110 -4.15 -4.23 -21.45
C LYS A 110 -3.62 -3.11 -22.34
N THR A 111 -3.49 -1.89 -21.80
CA THR A 111 -2.95 -0.74 -22.52
C THR A 111 -1.46 -0.90 -22.84
N VAL A 112 -0.66 -1.33 -21.85
CA VAL A 112 0.77 -1.64 -22.03
C VAL A 112 0.98 -2.72 -23.08
N LEU A 113 0.15 -3.77 -23.07
CA LEU A 113 0.20 -4.83 -24.09
C LEU A 113 -0.18 -4.33 -25.48
N LYS A 114 -1.21 -3.48 -25.60
CA LYS A 114 -1.61 -2.86 -26.89
C LYS A 114 -0.52 -1.95 -27.45
N ARG A 115 0.14 -1.14 -26.61
CA ARG A 115 1.29 -0.29 -27.00
C ARG A 115 2.45 -1.12 -27.55
N ASN A 116 2.63 -2.35 -27.04
CA ASN A 116 3.71 -3.25 -27.43
C ASN A 116 3.33 -4.29 -28.52
N LYS A 117 2.16 -4.19 -29.16
CA LYS A 117 1.79 -5.06 -30.30
C LYS A 117 2.73 -4.93 -31.53
N THR A 118 3.71 -4.04 -31.48
CA THR A 118 4.84 -3.96 -32.41
C THR A 118 5.97 -4.96 -32.11
N SER A 119 5.94 -5.70 -30.99
CA SER A 119 6.98 -6.68 -30.62
C SER A 119 6.40 -8.07 -30.37
N SER A 120 6.67 -8.99 -31.30
CA SER A 120 6.07 -10.34 -31.41
C SER A 120 6.44 -11.32 -30.29
N VAL A 121 7.36 -10.96 -29.40
CA VAL A 121 7.97 -11.88 -28.43
C VAL A 121 7.07 -12.14 -27.21
N TYR A 122 6.18 -11.20 -26.84
CA TYR A 122 5.37 -11.28 -25.63
C TYR A 122 4.13 -12.19 -25.73
N ARG A 123 3.66 -12.49 -26.94
CA ARG A 123 2.50 -13.38 -27.16
C ARG A 123 2.73 -14.80 -26.62
N ARG A 124 3.98 -15.27 -26.61
CA ARG A 124 4.33 -16.63 -26.17
C ARG A 124 4.33 -16.81 -24.65
N PHE A 125 4.59 -15.75 -23.88
CA PHE A 125 4.71 -15.86 -22.42
C PHE A 125 3.36 -15.80 -21.69
N LEU A 126 2.35 -15.15 -22.28
CA LEU A 126 1.04 -14.94 -21.63
C LEU A 126 -0.06 -15.91 -22.07
N ASN A 127 0.23 -16.88 -22.95
CA ASN A 127 -0.76 -17.84 -23.45
C ASN A 127 -2.10 -17.20 -23.90
N LEU A 128 -2.04 -15.96 -24.39
CA LEU A 128 -3.19 -15.23 -24.91
C LEU A 128 -3.41 -15.67 -26.37
N SER A 129 -4.00 -16.85 -26.55
CA SER A 129 -4.56 -17.29 -27.81
C SER A 129 -6.00 -16.81 -27.95
N LEU A 130 -6.18 -15.53 -28.30
CA LEU A 130 -7.39 -14.99 -28.93
C LEU A 130 -7.00 -13.89 -29.93
#